data_AF-A0AA50YY88-F1
#
_entry.id   AF-A0AA50YY88-F1
#
_cell.length_a   1.000
_cell.length_b   1.000
_cell.length_c   1.000
_cell.angle_alpha   90.00
_cell.angle_beta   90.00
_cell.angle_gamma   90.00
#
_symmetry.space_group_name_H-M   'P 1'
#
loop_
_entity.id
_entity.type
_entity.pdbx_description
1 polymer ?
#
loop_
_entity_poly.entity_id
_entity_poly.type
_entity_poly.pdbx_seq_one_letter_code
_entity_poly.pdbx_strand_id
1 'polypeptide(L)' 'VTITGFDLSSYRQCLGKWNHAAELMHAQCRALGERCLLVRYEALVLAPAATMQRVLRFLQLPWRDAVLHHERYI' A
#
# COMPACT_ATOMS: atom_id res chain seq x y z
N VAL A 1 16.59 0.47 -10.11
CA VAL A 1 15.21 0.04 -10.44
C VAL A 1 14.65 1.02 -11.45
N THR A 2 14.34 0.58 -12.67
CA THR A 2 13.66 1.41 -13.68
C THR A 2 12.23 0.92 -13.83
N ILE A 3 11.25 1.81 -13.61
CA ILE A 3 9.85 1.49 -13.85
C ILE A 3 9.60 1.74 -15.33
N THR A 4 9.29 0.70 -16.10
CA THR A 4 9.08 0.80 -17.55
C THR A 4 8.06 1.90 -17.85
N GLY A 5 8.44 2.80 -18.77
CA GLY A 5 7.63 3.94 -19.15
C GLY A 5 7.74 5.15 -18.22
N PHE A 6 8.53 5.15 -17.15
CA PHE A 6 8.78 6.37 -16.37
C PHE A 6 10.14 6.99 -16.75
N ASP A 7 10.13 8.25 -17.17
CA ASP A 7 11.34 9.08 -17.22
C ASP A 7 11.67 9.57 -15.81
N LEU A 8 12.60 8.87 -15.15
CA LEU A 8 13.02 9.17 -13.78
C LEU A 8 13.81 10.48 -13.63
N SER A 9 14.21 11.12 -14.73
CA SER A 9 14.82 12.45 -14.69
C SER A 9 13.79 13.59 -14.62
N SER A 10 12.52 13.29 -14.93
CA SER A 10 11.44 14.26 -14.99
C SER A 10 10.42 14.05 -13.87
N TYR A 11 10.57 14.78 -12.77
CA TYR A 11 9.60 14.79 -11.66
C TYR A 11 8.17 15.04 -12.13
N ARG A 12 7.99 15.96 -13.09
CA ARG A 12 6.68 16.26 -13.69
C ARG A 12 6.08 15.03 -14.35
N GLN A 13 6.85 14.32 -15.16
CA GLN A 13 6.34 13.12 -15.83
C GLN A 13 6.08 12.00 -14.81
N CYS A 14 6.99 11.79 -13.86
CA CYS A 14 6.82 10.79 -12.81
C CYS A 14 5.53 11.01 -12.01
N LEU A 15 5.30 12.24 -11.52
CA LEU A 15 4.10 12.56 -10.74
C LEU A 15 2.84 12.48 -11.59
N GLY A 16 2.88 12.89 -12.87
CA GLY A 16 1.74 12.74 -13.78
C GLY A 16 1.35 11.27 -14.00
N LYS A 17 2.34 10.39 -14.23
CA LYS A 17 2.10 8.95 -14.39
C LYS A 17 1.69 8.27 -13.09
N TRP A 18 2.31 8.65 -11.98
CA TRP A 18 1.90 8.19 -10.65
C TRP A 18 0.44 8.55 -10.38
N ASN A 19 0.03 9.79 -10.67
CA ASN A 19 -1.34 10.24 -10.46
C ASN A 19 -2.33 9.39 -11.26
N HIS A 20 -2.08 9.21 -12.55
CA HIS A 20 -2.93 8.40 -13.42
C HIS A 20 -3.06 6.94 -12.92
N ALA A 21 -1.95 6.32 -12.54
CA ALA A 21 -1.95 4.95 -12.03
C ALA A 21 -2.68 4.84 -10.68
N ALA A 22 -2.39 5.76 -9.75
CA ALA A 22 -2.99 5.78 -8.42
C ALA A 22 -4.50 6.03 -8.48
N GLU A 23 -4.96 6.96 -9.32
CA GLU A 23 -6.38 7.23 -9.55
C GLU A 23 -7.12 6.00 -10.06
N LEU A 24 -6.57 5.29 -11.05
CA LEU A 24 -7.18 4.09 -11.60
C LEU A 24 -7.29 2.98 -10.55
N MET A 25 -6.20 2.68 -9.84
CA MET A 25 -6.18 1.67 -8.78
C MET A 25 -7.14 2.04 -7.63
N HIS A 26 -7.18 3.32 -7.26
CA HIS A 26 -8.08 3.81 -6.22
C HIS A 26 -9.55 3.67 -6.63
N ALA A 27 -9.91 4.06 -7.86
CA ALA A 27 -11.26 3.94 -8.39
C ALA A 27 -11.72 2.46 -8.42
N GLN A 28 -10.86 1.56 -8.88
CA GLN A 28 -11.13 0.11 -8.89
C GLN A 28 -11.33 -0.44 -7.47
N CYS A 29 -10.45 -0.08 -6.53
CA CYS A 29 -10.56 -0.47 -5.13
C CYS A 29 -11.88 0.01 -4.51
N ARG A 30 -12.27 1.26 -4.78
CA ARG A 30 -13.55 1.85 -4.33
C ARG A 30 -14.75 1.09 -4.90
N ALA A 31 -14.70 0.69 -6.17
CA ALA A 31 -15.78 -0.09 -6.80
C ALA A 31 -15.91 -1.50 -6.22
N LEU A 32 -14.83 -2.09 -5.69
CA LEU A 32 -14.84 -3.40 -5.06
C LEU A 32 -15.45 -3.41 -3.65
N GLY A 33 -15.58 -2.25 -3.00
CA GLY A 33 -16.14 -2.12 -1.66
C GLY A 33 -15.33 -2.91 -0.62
N GLU A 34 -16.01 -3.76 0.15
CA GLU A 34 -15.42 -4.56 1.23
C GLU A 34 -14.38 -5.59 0.77
N ARG A 35 -14.18 -5.77 -0.54
CA ARG A 35 -13.17 -6.67 -1.09
C ARG A 35 -11.82 -5.98 -1.31
N CYS A 36 -11.71 -4.68 -1.05
CA CYS A 36 -10.45 -3.95 -1.14
C CYS A 36 -10.23 -3.03 0.07
N LEU A 37 -9.05 -3.10 0.67
CA LEU A 37 -8.66 -2.24 1.79
C LEU A 37 -7.57 -1.25 1.35
N LEU A 38 -7.86 0.05 1.43
CA LEU A 38 -6.84 1.08 1.28
C LEU A 38 -5.99 1.18 2.55
N VAL A 39 -4.68 1.02 2.38
CA VAL A 39 -3.68 1.17 3.45
C VAL A 39 -2.77 2.32 3.10
N ARG A 40 -2.78 3.35 3.94
CA ARG A 40 -1.88 4.50 3.80
C ARG A 40 -0.51 4.17 4.37
N TYR A 41 0.53 4.38 3.57
CA TYR A 41 1.90 4.09 3.98
C TYR A 41 2.31 4.90 5.22
N GLU A 42 1.96 6.19 5.29
CA GLU A 42 2.38 7.01 6.43
C GLU A 42 1.72 6.53 7.73
N ALA A 43 0.46 6.09 7.68
CA ALA A 43 -0.22 5.53 8.84
C ALA A 43 0.39 4.18 9.26
N LEU A 44 0.80 3.35 8.29
CA LEU A 44 1.49 2.09 8.55
C LEU A 44 2.82 2.32 9.29
N VAL A 45 3.62 3.30 8.87
CA VAL A 45 4.90 3.59 9.51
C VAL A 45 4.72 4.23 10.89
N LEU A 46 3.75 5.14 11.04
CA LEU A 46 3.50 5.83 12.31
C LEU A 46 2.83 4.96 13.38
N ALA A 47 1.98 4.02 12.96
CA ALA A 47 1.21 3.14 13.84
C ALA A 47 1.14 1.71 13.27
N PRO A 48 2.26 0.97 13.23
CA PRO A 48 2.35 -0.31 12.53
C PRO A 48 1.46 -1.38 13.14
N ALA A 49 1.42 -1.50 14.48
CA ALA A 49 0.56 -2.47 15.17
C ALA A 49 -0.91 -2.27 14.85
N ALA A 50 -1.42 -1.04 15.01
CA ALA A 50 -2.82 -0.72 14.74
C ALA A 50 -3.19 -0.95 13.27
N THR A 51 -2.32 -0.54 12.35
CA THR A 51 -2.54 -0.72 10.90
C THR A 51 -2.54 -2.20 10.52
N MET A 52 -1.57 -2.98 11.00
CA MET A 52 -1.48 -4.41 10.69
C MET A 52 -2.61 -5.22 11.32
N GLN A 53 -3.06 -4.89 12.53
CA GLN A 53 -4.27 -5.50 13.11
C GLN A 53 -5.50 -5.27 12.24
N ARG A 54 -5.66 -4.07 11.66
CA ARG A 54 -6.76 -3.77 10.72
C ARG A 54 -6.63 -4.61 9.44
N VAL A 55 -5.42 -4.71 8.88
CA VAL A 55 -5.15 -5.48 7.66
C VAL A 55 -5.42 -6.96 7.87
N LEU A 56 -4.90 -7.58 8.94
CA LEU A 56 -5.11 -9.00 9.21
C LEU A 56 -6.57 -9.33 9.49
N ARG A 57 -7.30 -8.44 10.18
CA ARG A 57 -8.74 -8.57 10.38
C ARG A 57 -9.51 -8.55 9.06
N PHE A 58 -9.17 -7.64 8.16
CA PHE A 58 -9.74 -7.57 6.82
C PHE A 58 -9.49 -8.86 6.03
N LEU A 59 -8.28 -9.43 6.14
CA LEU A 59 -7.90 -10.70 5.50
C LEU A 59 -8.41 -11.96 6.24
N GLN A 60 -9.10 -11.79 7.37
CA GLN A 60 -9.56 -12.89 8.24
C GLN A 60 -8.42 -13.82 8.71
N LEU A 61 -7.25 -13.24 8.98
CA LEU A 61 -6.08 -13.94 9.49
C LEU A 61 -5.86 -13.68 10.98
N PRO A 62 -5.37 -14.67 11.75
CA PRO A 62 -5.04 -14.47 13.15
C PRO A 62 -3.85 -13.50 13.32
N TRP A 63 -3.84 -12.75 14.42
CA TRP A 63 -2.71 -11.88 14.79
C TRP A 63 -1.45 -12.70 15.11
N ARG A 64 -0.29 -12.19 14.69
CA ARG A 64 1.05 -12.67 15.09
C ARG A 64 1.99 -11.48 15.21
N ASP A 65 2.72 -11.37 16.33
CA ASP A 65 3.67 -10.26 16.53
C ASP A 65 4.82 -10.23 15.52
N ALA A 66 5.10 -11.36 14.86
CA ALA A 66 6.11 -11.45 13.80
C ALA A 66 5.90 -10.43 12.66
N VAL A 67 4.67 -9.96 12.42
CA VAL A 67 4.41 -8.93 11.39
C VAL A 67 5.01 -7.57 11.71
N LEU A 68 5.38 -7.31 12.97
CA LEU A 68 6.08 -6.10 13.40
C LEU A 68 7.60 -6.25 13.42
N HIS A 69 8.10 -7.47 13.23
CA HIS A 69 9.51 -7.84 13.31
C HIS A 69 9.97 -8.58 12.06
N HIS A 70 9.47 -8.16 10.89
CA HIS A 70 9.76 -8.76 9.59
C HIS A 70 11.27 -8.85 9.30
N GLU A 71 12.06 -7.94 9.84
CA GLU A 71 13.53 -7.90 9.72
C GLU A 71 14.25 -9.11 10.35
N ARG A 72 13.59 -9.84 11.25
CA ARG A 72 14.18 -11.00 11.94
C ARG A 72 14.02 -12.32 11.17
N TYR A 73 13.34 -12.28 10.02
CA TYR A 73 12.96 -13.46 9.24
C TYR A 73 13.39 -13.35 7.77
N ILE A 74 14.32 -12.44 7.45
CA ILE A 74 14.89 -12.21 6.09
C ILE A 74 16.14 -13.07 5.89
#